data_AF-A0ABD0PM77-F1
#
_entry.id   AF-A0ABD0PM77-F1
#
_cell.length_a   1.000
_cell.length_b   1.000
_cell.length_c   1.000
_cell.angle_alpha   90.00
_cell.angle_beta   90.00
_cell.angle_gamma   90.00
#
_symmetry.space_group_name_H-M   'P 1'
#
loop_
_entity.id
_entity.type
_entity.pdbx_description
1 polymer ?
#
loop_
_entity_poly.entity_id
_entity_poly.type
_entity_poly.pdbx_seq_one_letter_code
_entity_poly.pdbx_strand_id
1 'polypeptide(L)'
;AKAQDGLKKRMDKLKATLEKTHQALEEEKRRTVDLLYSIFPGDVAQRLWQGLPVQAKKFDDVTMLFSDIVGFTAVCAQCTPMQVISMLNELYTRFDYQCGILDVYKVKLSVTLHLSL
;
A
#
# COMPACT_ATOMS: atom_id res chain seq x y z
N ALA A 1 29.39 25.50 -38.87
CA ALA A 1 29.09 26.13 -37.57
C ALA A 1 27.61 25.98 -37.16
N LYS A 2 26.63 26.58 -37.86
CA LYS A 2 25.20 26.56 -37.45
C LYS A 2 24.56 25.15 -37.34
N ALA A 3 24.93 24.21 -38.21
CA ALA A 3 24.40 22.83 -38.15
C ALA A 3 24.89 22.05 -36.91
N GLN A 4 26.10 22.34 -36.43
CA GLN A 4 26.71 21.67 -35.28
C GLN A 4 26.10 22.17 -33.95
N ASP A 5 25.77 23.46 -33.87
CA ASP A 5 25.04 24.05 -32.73
C ASP A 5 23.61 23.50 -32.60
N GLY A 6 22.92 23.33 -33.73
CA GLY A 6 21.58 22.73 -33.77
C GLY A 6 21.58 21.27 -33.31
N LEU A 7 22.60 20.50 -33.69
CA LEU A 7 22.75 19.11 -33.23
C LEU A 7 23.03 19.04 -31.72
N LYS A 8 23.93 19.88 -31.22
CA LYS A 8 24.26 19.95 -29.78
C LYS A 8 23.03 20.28 -28.93
N LYS A 9 22.24 21.28 -29.32
CA LYS A 9 20.97 21.63 -28.65
C LYS A 9 19.96 20.49 -28.64
N ARG A 10 19.86 19.72 -29.73
CA ARG A 10 18.98 18.53 -29.78
C ARG A 10 19.46 17.43 -28.85
N MET A 11 20.77 17.19 -28.78
CA MET A 11 21.35 16.21 -27.86
C MET A 11 21.15 16.61 -26.39
N ASP A 12 21.36 17.88 -26.05
CA ASP A 12 21.14 18.39 -24.69
C ASP A 12 19.66 18.28 -24.30
N LYS A 13 18.74 18.62 -25.20
CA LYS A 13 17.30 18.47 -24.98
C LYS A 13 16.90 16.99 -24.81
N LEU A 14 17.43 16.11 -25.64
CA LEU A 14 17.17 14.66 -25.54
C LEU A 14 17.68 14.10 -24.21
N LYS A 15 18.90 14.48 -23.81
CA LYS A 15 19.48 14.07 -22.51
C LYS A 15 18.64 14.58 -21.34
N ALA A 16 18.19 15.84 -21.38
CA ALA A 16 17.33 16.41 -20.36
C ALA A 16 15.96 15.73 -20.28
N THR A 17 15.36 15.38 -21.43
CA THR A 17 14.11 14.61 -21.47
C THR A 17 14.32 13.20 -20.92
N LEU A 18 15.40 12.52 -21.33
CA LEU A 18 15.73 11.17 -20.86
C LEU A 18 15.92 11.14 -19.34
N GLU A 19 16.66 12.10 -18.79
CA GLU A 19 16.89 12.22 -17.34
C GLU A 19 15.57 12.43 -16.58
N LYS A 20 14.69 13.31 -17.08
CA LYS A 20 13.37 13.54 -16.49
C LYS A 20 12.50 12.28 -16.54
N THR A 21 12.49 11.57 -17.67
CA THR A 21 11.72 10.33 -17.81
C THR A 21 12.28 9.24 -16.90
N HIS A 22 13.60 9.15 -16.76
CA HIS A 22 14.25 8.22 -15.84
C HIS A 22 13.87 8.51 -14.38
N GLN A 23 13.93 9.76 -13.95
CA GLN A 23 13.52 10.16 -12.60
C GLN A 23 12.04 9.86 -12.32
N ALA A 24 11.15 10.16 -13.26
CA ALA A 24 9.73 9.85 -13.12
C ALA A 24 9.47 8.34 -13.01
N LEU A 25 10.19 7.54 -13.80
CA LEU A 25 10.11 6.08 -13.75
C LEU A 25 10.61 5.52 -12.42
N GLU A 26 11.71 6.04 -11.88
CA GLU A 26 12.24 5.60 -10.58
C GLU A 26 11.31 5.98 -9.42
N GLU A 27 10.67 7.15 -9.49
CA GLU A 27 9.64 7.55 -8.53
C GLU A 27 8.41 6.63 -8.59
N GLU A 28 7.94 6.29 -9.79
CA GLU A 28 6.82 5.37 -9.98
C GLU A 28 7.16 3.97 -9.44
N LYS A 29 8.35 3.44 -9.77
CA LYS A 29 8.83 2.17 -9.22
C LYS A 29 8.87 2.18 -7.70
N ARG A 30 9.38 3.26 -7.08
CA ARG A 30 9.42 3.36 -5.61
C ARG A 30 8.02 3.29 -5.01
N ARG A 31 7.06 4.04 -5.55
CA ARG A 31 5.66 4.01 -5.08
C ARG A 31 5.03 2.63 -5.23
N THR A 32 5.30 1.93 -6.33
CA THR A 32 4.81 0.57 -6.54
C THR A 32 5.39 -0.40 -5.51
N VAL A 33 6.70 -0.29 -5.23
CA VAL A 33 7.37 -1.10 -4.20
C VAL A 33 6.76 -0.81 -2.83
N ASP A 34 6.69 0.46 -2.42
CA ASP A 34 6.13 0.86 -1.11
C ASP A 34 4.71 0.33 -0.93
N LEU A 35 3.88 0.43 -1.98
CA LEU A 35 2.52 -0.11 -1.96
C LEU A 35 2.51 -1.63 -1.79
N LEU A 36 3.40 -2.36 -2.47
CA LEU A 36 3.47 -3.81 -2.38
C LEU A 36 3.83 -4.27 -0.95
N TYR A 37 4.79 -3.61 -0.32
CA TYR A 37 5.20 -3.86 1.08
C TYR A 37 4.14 -3.40 2.10
N SER A 38 3.26 -2.46 1.75
CA SER A 38 2.12 -2.07 2.59
C SER A 38 0.99 -3.12 2.60
N ILE A 39 0.96 -4.02 1.61
CA ILE A 39 -0.10 -5.02 1.44
C ILE A 39 0.36 -6.40 1.91
N PHE A 40 1.58 -6.78 1.57
CA PHE A 40 2.11 -8.13 1.78
C PHE A 40 3.27 -8.12 2.78
N PRO A 41 3.50 -9.25 3.49
CA PRO A 41 4.73 -9.44 4.25
C PRO A 41 5.94 -9.27 3.34
N GLY A 42 7.07 -8.81 3.90
CA GLY A 42 8.25 -8.44 3.12
C GLY A 42 8.77 -9.54 2.19
N ASP A 43 8.74 -10.81 2.62
CA ASP A 43 9.19 -11.94 1.80
C ASP A 43 8.26 -12.20 0.60
N VAL A 44 6.95 -12.07 0.81
CA VAL A 44 5.93 -12.20 -0.24
C VAL A 44 6.03 -11.03 -1.21
N ALA A 45 6.14 -9.80 -0.70
CA ALA A 45 6.32 -8.59 -1.51
C ALA A 45 7.56 -8.69 -2.40
N GLN A 46 8.71 -9.11 -1.85
CA GLN A 46 9.95 -9.26 -2.61
C GLN A 46 9.81 -10.28 -3.75
N ARG A 47 9.17 -11.43 -3.50
CA ARG A 47 8.96 -12.46 -4.53
C ARG A 47 8.04 -11.97 -5.63
N LEU A 48 6.95 -11.30 -5.28
CA LEU A 48 6.02 -10.71 -6.25
C LEU A 48 6.70 -9.63 -7.10
N TRP A 49 7.54 -8.79 -6.50
CA TRP A 49 8.32 -7.79 -7.22
C TRP A 49 9.29 -8.41 -8.23
N GLN A 50 9.88 -9.55 -7.89
CA GLN A 50 10.78 -10.31 -8.77
C GLN A 50 10.05 -11.16 -9.81
N GLY A 51 8.71 -11.15 -9.84
CA GLY A 51 7.91 -11.99 -10.74
C GLY A 51 7.98 -13.48 -10.39
N LEU A 52 8.42 -13.83 -9.18
CA LEU A 52 8.53 -15.21 -8.72
C LEU A 52 7.18 -15.70 -8.18
N PRO A 53 6.82 -16.98 -8.41
CA PRO A 53 5.61 -17.54 -7.82
C PRO A 53 5.71 -17.56 -6.30
N VAL A 54 4.59 -17.27 -5.62
CA VAL A 54 4.46 -17.39 -4.17
C VAL A 54 3.71 -18.69 -3.87
N GLN A 55 4.40 -19.64 -3.23
CA GLN A 55 3.78 -20.90 -2.83
C GLN A 55 3.06 -20.74 -1.50
N ALA A 56 1.98 -21.51 -1.31
CA ALA A 56 1.29 -21.59 -0.03
C ALA A 56 2.28 -22.10 1.04
N LYS A 57 2.36 -21.38 2.16
CA LYS A 57 3.17 -21.76 3.32
C LYS A 57 2.25 -22.22 4.44
N LYS A 58 2.64 -23.31 5.10
CA LYS A 58 2.09 -23.71 6.38
C LYS A 58 2.99 -23.13 7.48
N PHE A 59 2.38 -22.56 8.50
CA PHE A 59 3.06 -22.08 9.69
C PHE A 59 2.53 -22.89 10.87
N ASP A 60 3.42 -23.55 11.61
CA ASP A 60 3.03 -24.44 12.72
C ASP A 60 2.79 -23.65 14.02
N ASP A 61 3.57 -22.59 14.26
CA ASP A 61 3.44 -21.72 15.44
C ASP A 61 2.95 -20.33 15.04
N VAL A 62 1.63 -20.11 15.14
CA VAL A 62 1.00 -18.82 14.87
C VAL A 62 0.06 -18.43 16.01
N THR A 63 0.05 -17.14 16.34
CA THR A 63 -0.94 -16.55 17.26
C THR A 63 -1.85 -15.63 16.46
N MET A 64 -3.16 -15.84 16.59
CA MET A 64 -4.17 -15.00 15.92
C MET A 64 -4.92 -14.15 16.95
N LEU A 65 -5.04 -12.86 16.67
CA LEU A 65 -5.87 -11.93 17.44
C LEU A 65 -7.17 -11.67 16.68
N PHE A 66 -8.31 -11.93 17.33
CA PHE A 66 -9.62 -11.54 16.86
C PHE A 66 -10.17 -10.43 17.75
N SER A 67 -10.58 -9.32 17.14
CA SER A 67 -11.16 -8.18 17.84
C SER A 67 -12.36 -7.65 17.06
N ASP A 68 -13.45 -7.38 17.75
CA ASP A 68 -14.67 -6.77 17.19
C ASP A 68 -15.03 -5.50 17.95
N ILE A 69 -15.75 -4.59 17.29
CA ILE A 69 -16.25 -3.36 17.88
C ILE A 69 -17.62 -3.64 18.50
N VAL A 70 -17.66 -3.68 19.83
CA VAL A 70 -18.91 -3.89 20.57
C VAL A 70 -19.91 -2.78 20.23
N GLY A 71 -21.11 -3.18 19.83
CA GLY A 71 -22.20 -2.24 19.53
C GLY A 71 -22.03 -1.47 18.21
N PHE A 72 -21.14 -1.90 17.31
CA PHE A 72 -20.92 -1.23 16.02
C PHE A 72 -22.22 -0.98 15.23
N THR A 73 -23.14 -1.94 15.20
CA THR A 73 -24.45 -1.77 14.55
C THR A 73 -25.26 -0.60 15.13
N ALA A 74 -25.26 -0.44 16.45
CA ALA A 74 -25.97 0.65 17.11
C ALA A 74 -25.31 2.00 16.82
N VAL A 75 -23.97 2.06 16.80
CA VAL A 75 -23.21 3.25 16.42
C VAL A 75 -23.52 3.65 14.99
N CYS A 76 -23.52 2.69 14.05
CA CYS A 76 -23.86 2.93 12.65
C CYS A 76 -25.30 3.39 12.44
N ALA A 77 -26.24 2.95 13.30
CA ALA A 77 -27.64 3.38 13.22
C ALA A 77 -27.87 4.80 13.77
N GLN A 78 -26.99 5.29 14.66
CA GLN A 78 -27.15 6.58 15.33
C GLN A 78 -26.24 7.68 14.76
N CYS A 79 -25.15 7.30 14.09
CA CYS A 79 -24.17 8.23 13.53
C CYS A 79 -24.35 8.42 12.01
N THR A 80 -23.89 9.56 11.52
CA THR A 80 -23.77 9.76 10.06
C THR A 80 -22.65 8.87 9.50
N PRO A 81 -22.73 8.46 8.22
CA PRO A 81 -21.66 7.67 7.58
C PRO A 81 -20.27 8.31 7.72
N MET A 82 -20.17 9.64 7.64
CA MET A 82 -18.91 10.36 7.81
C MET A 82 -18.32 10.23 9.21
N GLN A 83 -19.16 10.27 10.26
CA GLN A 83 -18.70 10.07 11.63
C GLN A 83 -18.20 8.64 11.85
N VAL A 84 -18.90 7.64 11.31
CA VAL A 84 -18.47 6.23 11.37
C VAL A 84 -17.13 6.04 10.67
N ILE A 85 -16.97 6.60 9.46
CA ILE A 85 -15.71 6.52 8.71
C ILE A 85 -14.58 7.19 9.48
N SER A 86 -14.82 8.37 10.06
CA SER A 86 -13.80 9.07 10.85
C SER A 86 -13.36 8.27 12.07
N MET A 87 -14.31 7.68 12.80
CA MET A 87 -14.04 6.82 13.96
C MET A 87 -13.21 5.59 13.57
N LEU A 88 -13.61 4.89 12.49
CA LEU A 88 -12.88 3.74 11.99
C LEU A 88 -11.48 4.11 11.52
N ASN A 89 -11.33 5.23 10.81
CA ASN A 89 -10.03 5.68 10.33
C ASN A 89 -9.09 5.96 11.50
N GLU A 90 -9.56 6.63 12.55
CA GLU A 90 -8.76 6.89 13.75
C GLU A 90 -8.37 5.59 14.47
N LEU A 91 -9.32 4.67 14.64
CA LEU A 91 -9.09 3.37 15.27
C LEU A 91 -8.03 2.57 14.50
N TYR A 92 -8.21 2.40 13.19
CA TYR A 92 -7.28 1.65 12.36
C TYR A 92 -5.92 2.32 12.23
N THR A 93 -5.85 3.65 12.18
CA THR A 93 -4.57 4.37 12.17
C THR A 93 -3.77 4.09 13.44
N ARG A 94 -4.43 4.09 14.60
CA ARG A 94 -3.77 3.76 15.88
C ARG A 94 -3.34 2.29 15.94
N PHE A 95 -4.18 1.37 15.46
CA PHE A 95 -3.81 -0.05 15.37
C PHE A 95 -2.62 -0.27 14.43
N ASP A 96 -2.63 0.34 13.25
CA ASP A 96 -1.57 0.19 12.25
C ASP A 96 -0.23 0.72 12.79
N TYR A 97 -0.26 1.82 13.54
CA TYR A 97 0.91 2.33 14.25
C TYR A 97 1.47 1.33 15.28
N GLN A 98 0.61 0.73 16.10
CA GLN A 98 1.03 -0.27 17.10
C GLN A 98 1.53 -1.56 16.44
N CYS A 99 0.88 -2.03 15.37
CA CYS A 99 1.33 -3.17 14.59
C CYS A 99 2.71 -2.95 14.00
N GLY A 100 3.00 -1.73 13.51
CA GLY A 100 4.32 -1.36 13.02
C GLY A 100 5.42 -1.38 14.09
N ILE A 101 5.10 -1.03 15.35
CA ILE A 101 6.06 -1.08 16.46
C ILE A 101 6.31 -2.53 16.91
N LEU A 102 5.27 -3.35 16.94
CA LEU A 102 5.33 -4.72 17.43
C LEU A 102 5.76 -5.74 16.36
N ASP A 103 6.00 -5.29 15.13
CA ASP A 103 6.32 -6.14 13.96
C ASP A 103 5.27 -7.24 13.73
N VAL A 104 3.98 -6.89 13.89
CA VAL A 104 2.85 -7.81 13.69
C VAL A 104 2.19 -7.56 12.35
N TYR A 105 2.01 -8.61 11.56
CA TYR A 105 1.32 -8.52 10.27
C TYR A 105 -0.20 -8.43 10.44
N LYS A 106 -0.79 -7.33 9.96
CA LYS A 106 -2.24 -7.15 9.89
C LYS A 106 -2.81 -7.84 8.65
N VAL A 107 -3.62 -8.87 8.87
CA VAL A 107 -4.36 -9.55 7.79
C VAL A 107 -5.55 -8.70 7.36
N LYS A 108 -5.67 -8.41 6.06
CA LYS A 108 -6.85 -7.73 5.49
C LYS A 108 -8.02 -8.71 5.43
N LEU A 109 -9.04 -8.44 6.25
CA LEU A 109 -10.31 -9.14 6.19
C LEU A 109 -11.29 -8.34 5.32
N SER A 110 -12.01 -9.04 4.43
CA SER A 110 -13.16 -8.43 3.77
C SER A 110 -14.25 -8.30 4.81
N VAL A 111 -14.58 -7.07 5.21
CA VAL A 111 -15.75 -6.81 6.04
C VAL A 111 -16.97 -6.97 5.15
N THR A 112 -17.39 -8.20 4.91
CA THR A 112 -18.69 -8.46 4.29
C THR A 112 -19.74 -8.15 5.35
N LEU A 113 -20.09 -6.86 5.47
CA LEU A 113 -21.29 -6.44 6.17
C LEU A 113 -22.47 -7.07 5.42
N HIS A 114 -22.95 -8.19 5.94
CA HIS A 114 -24.26 -8.72 5.58
C HIS A 114 -25.29 -7.75 6.16
N LEU A 115 -25.51 -6.63 5.46
CA LEU A 115 -26.71 -5.81 5.58
C LEU A 115 -27.84 -6.58 4.88
N SER A 116 -28.25 -7.67 5.51
CA SER A 116 -29.57 -8.24 5.29
C SER A 116 -30.51 -7.52 6.26
N LEU A 117 -31.22 -6.52 5.75
CA LEU A 117 -32.54 -6.18 6.28
C LEU A 117 -33.51 -7.32 5.93
#